data_AF-A0AAD1EGS4-F1
#
_entry.id   AF-A0AAD1EGS4-F1
#
_cell.length_a   1.000
_cell.length_b   1.000
_cell.length_c   1.000
_cell.angle_alpha   90.00
_cell.angle_beta   90.00
_cell.angle_gamma   90.00
#
_symmetry.space_group_name_H-M   'P 1'
#
loop_
_entity.id
_entity.type
_entity.pdbx_description
1 polymer ?
#
loop_
_entity_poly.entity_id
_entity_poly.type
_entity_poly.pdbx_seq_one_letter_code
_entity_poly.pdbx_strand_id
1 'polypeptide(L)'
;MGSALHSSQVRFPVEPRDVPPVKAARRLHLTLAEFEAVLPRLLQRGFPRPDQDTGFYDLKAVDQWMDNRSALTPSNRPRDARDVTTERLAMLAGGRR
;
A
#
# COMPACT_ATOMS: atom_id res chain seq x y z
N MET A 1 33.00 -38.93 10.18
CA MET A 1 33.19 -37.54 9.74
C MET A 1 32.11 -37.22 8.70
N GLY A 2 30.91 -36.86 9.15
CA GLY A 2 29.78 -36.54 8.26
C GLY A 2 29.63 -35.02 8.17
N SER A 3 29.95 -34.45 7.01
CA SER A 3 29.72 -33.02 6.75
C SER A 3 28.22 -32.74 6.75
N ALA A 4 27.73 -32.07 7.78
CA ALA A 4 26.40 -31.49 7.78
C ALA A 4 26.34 -30.44 6.66
N LEU A 5 25.50 -30.72 5.65
CA LEU A 5 25.14 -29.74 4.64
C LEU A 5 24.48 -28.57 5.37
N HIS A 6 25.20 -27.47 5.50
CA HIS A 6 24.65 -26.23 6.06
C HIS A 6 23.59 -25.76 5.06
N SER A 7 22.31 -25.85 5.46
CA SER A 7 21.20 -25.23 4.76
C SER A 7 21.60 -23.78 4.45
N SER A 8 21.73 -23.46 3.16
CA SER A 8 22.21 -22.18 2.68
C SER A 8 21.42 -21.05 3.35
N GLN A 9 22.05 -20.39 4.32
CA GLN A 9 21.46 -19.28 5.06
C GLN A 9 21.23 -18.15 4.06
N VAL A 10 19.98 -18.00 3.62
CA VAL A 10 19.57 -16.95 2.70
C VAL A 10 19.87 -15.62 3.39
N ARG A 11 20.90 -14.91 2.90
CA ARG A 11 21.41 -13.69 3.53
C ARG A 11 20.44 -12.51 3.38
N PHE A 12 19.59 -12.56 2.36
CA PHE A 12 18.65 -11.51 2.03
C PHE A 12 17.29 -12.15 1.71
N PRO A 13 16.41 -12.33 2.70
CA PRO A 13 15.06 -12.80 2.44
C PRO A 13 14.35 -11.77 1.54
N VAL A 14 13.99 -12.18 0.32
CA VAL A 14 13.10 -11.40 -0.54
C VAL A 14 11.70 -11.60 0.00
N GLU A 15 11.11 -10.53 0.53
CA GLU A 15 9.73 -10.60 1.00
C GLU A 15 8.78 -10.52 -0.20
N PRO A 16 7.90 -11.53 -0.39
CA PRO A 16 6.86 -11.47 -1.40
C PRO A 16 5.98 -10.25 -1.20
N ARG A 17 5.47 -9.70 -2.31
CA ARG A 17 4.56 -8.54 -2.30
C ARG A 17 3.20 -8.90 -1.70
N ASP A 18 2.66 -10.04 -2.11
CA ASP A 18 1.43 -10.58 -1.53
C ASP A 18 1.76 -11.31 -0.24
N VAL A 19 1.12 -10.87 0.84
CA VAL A 19 1.43 -11.33 2.19
C VAL A 19 0.20 -11.90 2.89
N PRO A 20 0.37 -12.90 3.78
CA PRO A 20 -0.75 -13.43 4.54
C PRO A 20 -1.34 -12.37 5.49
N PRO A 21 -2.61 -12.55 5.93
CA PRO A 21 -3.31 -11.60 6.78
C PRO A 21 -2.54 -11.17 8.04
N VAL A 22 -1.83 -12.11 8.69
CA VAL A 22 -1.03 -11.81 9.89
C VAL A 22 0.09 -10.79 9.63
N LYS A 23 0.69 -10.81 8.44
CA LYS A 23 1.76 -9.88 8.07
C LYS A 23 1.18 -8.52 7.66
N ALA A 24 0.01 -8.50 7.01
CA ALA A 24 -0.74 -7.28 6.77
C ALA A 24 -1.17 -6.60 8.08
N ALA A 25 -1.65 -7.38 9.06
CA ALA A 25 -2.00 -6.89 10.40
C ALA A 25 -0.81 -6.24 11.12
N ARG A 26 0.36 -6.91 11.08
CA ARG A 26 1.61 -6.36 11.65
C ARG A 26 2.03 -5.05 11.01
N ARG A 27 1.73 -4.84 9.71
CA ARG A 27 2.01 -3.56 9.03
C ARG A 27 1.23 -2.39 9.62
N LEU A 28 0.06 -2.67 10.18
CA LEU A 28 -0.78 -1.71 10.91
C LEU A 28 -0.53 -1.71 12.42
N HIS A 29 0.49 -2.44 12.90
CA HIS A 29 0.78 -2.65 14.33
C HIS A 29 -0.38 -3.31 15.11
N LEU A 30 -1.10 -4.22 14.46
CA LEU A 30 -2.18 -5.00 15.06
C LEU A 30 -1.79 -6.48 15.14
N THR A 31 -2.34 -7.18 16.13
CA THR A 31 -2.46 -8.64 16.09
C THR A 31 -3.46 -9.06 15.00
N LEU A 32 -3.45 -10.34 14.61
CA LEU A 32 -4.41 -10.85 13.63
C LEU A 32 -5.86 -10.68 14.11
N ALA A 33 -6.15 -10.99 15.37
CA ALA A 33 -7.48 -10.87 15.94
C ALA A 33 -7.99 -9.42 15.97
N GLU A 34 -7.13 -8.48 16.35
CA GLU A 34 -7.48 -7.05 16.32
C GLU A 34 -7.72 -6.56 14.89
N PHE A 35 -6.89 -7.01 13.94
CA PHE A 35 -7.07 -6.69 12.53
C PHE A 35 -8.41 -7.20 11.99
N GLU A 36 -8.77 -8.45 12.26
CA GLU A 36 -10.07 -9.03 11.85
C GLU A 36 -11.25 -8.29 12.48
N ALA A 37 -11.14 -7.89 13.76
CA ALA A 37 -12.19 -7.15 14.45
C ALA A 37 -12.44 -5.76 13.82
N VAL A 38 -11.40 -5.09 13.32
CA VAL A 38 -11.52 -3.77 12.69
C VAL A 38 -11.63 -3.82 11.16
N LEU A 39 -11.40 -4.98 10.54
CA LEU A 39 -11.38 -5.16 9.09
C LEU A 39 -12.65 -4.64 8.40
N PRO A 40 -13.89 -4.88 8.90
CA PRO A 40 -15.09 -4.33 8.28
C PRO A 40 -15.07 -2.79 8.19
N ARG A 41 -14.58 -2.13 9.24
CA ARG A 41 -14.43 -0.66 9.28
C ARG A 41 -13.29 -0.18 8.38
N LEU A 42 -12.20 -0.93 8.29
CA LEU A 42 -11.10 -0.63 7.37
C LEU A 42 -11.57 -0.70 5.91
N LEU A 43 -12.33 -1.73 5.53
CA LEU A 43 -12.88 -1.89 4.19
C LEU A 43 -13.85 -0.76 3.82
N GLN A 44 -14.69 -0.30 4.77
CA GLN A 44 -15.55 0.88 4.56
C GLN A 44 -14.75 2.17 4.27
N ARG A 45 -13.52 2.24 4.77
CA ARG A 45 -12.58 3.35 4.53
C ARG A 45 -11.68 3.13 3.31
N GLY A 46 -12.00 2.13 2.48
CA GLY A 46 -11.26 1.83 1.25
C GLY A 46 -9.93 1.09 1.46
N PHE A 47 -9.75 0.41 2.59
CA PHE A 47 -8.61 -0.52 2.76
C PHE A 47 -8.65 -1.61 1.67
N PRO A 48 -7.50 -2.04 1.12
CA PRO A 48 -7.45 -3.05 0.06
C PRO A 48 -8.05 -4.38 0.52
N ARG A 49 -8.81 -5.02 -0.37
CA ARG A 49 -9.32 -6.37 -0.15
C ARG A 49 -8.21 -7.40 -0.37
N PRO A 50 -8.25 -8.54 0.33
CA PRO A 50 -7.38 -9.64 -0.02
C PRO A 50 -7.73 -10.18 -1.41
N ASP A 51 -6.75 -10.81 -2.04
CA ASP A 51 -6.95 -11.61 -3.23
C ASP A 51 -7.98 -12.72 -2.97
N GLN A 52 -8.85 -12.98 -3.94
CA GLN A 52 -10.01 -13.87 -3.76
C GLN A 52 -9.60 -15.34 -3.70
N ASP A 53 -8.53 -15.71 -4.42
CA ASP A 53 -8.10 -17.10 -4.55
C ASP A 53 -7.13 -17.49 -3.42
N THR A 54 -6.25 -16.56 -3.02
CA THR A 54 -5.18 -16.83 -2.05
C THR A 54 -5.47 -16.27 -0.65
N GLY A 55 -6.36 -15.28 -0.53
CA GLY A 55 -6.61 -14.57 0.73
C GLY A 55 -5.45 -13.65 1.17
N PHE A 56 -4.46 -13.42 0.30
CA PHE A 56 -3.29 -12.59 0.61
C PHE A 56 -3.55 -11.12 0.29
N TYR A 57 -2.82 -10.24 0.96
CA TYR A 57 -2.92 -8.80 0.77
C TYR A 57 -1.70 -8.28 0.01
N ASP A 58 -1.93 -7.43 -0.98
CA ASP A 58 -0.86 -6.67 -1.64
C ASP A 58 -0.31 -5.61 -0.66
N LEU A 59 0.92 -5.82 -0.17
CA LEU A 59 1.56 -4.94 0.79
C LEU A 59 1.74 -3.50 0.24
N LYS A 60 1.95 -3.35 -1.07
CA LYS A 60 2.08 -2.03 -1.71
C LYS A 60 0.76 -1.28 -1.69
N ALA A 61 -0.37 -1.97 -1.89
CA ALA A 61 -1.69 -1.36 -1.82
C ALA A 61 -2.02 -0.92 -0.38
N VAL A 62 -1.60 -1.70 0.62
CA VAL A 62 -1.73 -1.35 2.04
C VAL A 62 -0.95 -0.07 2.35
N ASP A 63 0.31 -0.01 1.95
CA ASP A 63 1.16 1.18 2.15
C ASP A 63 0.57 2.42 1.46
N GLN A 64 0.12 2.28 0.21
CA GLN A 64 -0.53 3.37 -0.51
C GLN A 64 -1.81 3.86 0.18
N TRP A 65 -2.61 2.96 0.76
CA TRP A 65 -3.78 3.35 1.55
C TRP A 65 -3.37 4.12 2.80
N MET A 66 -2.30 3.69 3.49
CA MET A 66 -1.77 4.41 4.67
C MET A 66 -1.30 5.82 4.32
N ASP A 67 -0.58 5.97 3.20
CA ASP A 67 -0.12 7.27 2.70
C ASP A 67 -1.30 8.19 2.38
N ASN A 68 -2.25 7.71 1.58
CA ASN A 68 -3.44 8.47 1.20
C ASN A 68 -4.28 8.89 2.42
N ARG A 69 -4.36 8.04 3.46
CA ARG A 69 -5.07 8.33 4.72
C ARG A 69 -4.47 9.51 5.48
N SER A 70 -3.16 9.74 5.36
CA SER A 70 -2.48 10.83 6.06
C SER A 70 -2.75 12.21 5.44
N ALA A 71 -3.31 12.27 4.23
CA ALA A 71 -3.49 13.50 3.43
C ALA A 71 -2.19 14.30 3.17
N LEU A 72 -1.03 13.77 3.55
CA LEU A 72 0.29 14.40 3.32
C LEU A 72 0.79 14.17 1.89
N THR A 73 0.28 13.14 1.22
CA THR A 73 0.61 12.85 -0.17
C THR A 73 -0.51 13.36 -1.09
N PRO A 74 -0.20 14.27 -2.03
CA PRO A 74 -1.11 14.55 -3.13
C PRO A 74 -1.46 13.23 -3.81
N SER A 75 -2.75 13.00 -4.11
CA SER A 75 -3.19 11.76 -4.73
C SER A 75 -2.28 11.39 -5.91
N ASN A 76 -1.58 10.25 -5.83
CA ASN A 76 -0.73 9.74 -6.91
C ASN A 76 -1.58 9.15 -8.05
N ARG A 77 -2.66 9.84 -8.42
CA ARG A 77 -3.50 9.53 -9.57
C ARG A 77 -2.96 10.34 -10.74
N PRO A 78 -2.75 9.70 -11.92
CA PRO A 78 -2.51 10.44 -13.14
C PRO A 78 -3.60 11.48 -13.33
N ARG A 79 -3.24 12.76 -13.41
CA ARG A 79 -4.17 13.83 -13.79
C ARG A 79 -4.27 13.86 -15.31
N ASP A 80 -5.46 14.16 -15.84
CA ASP A 80 -5.60 14.41 -17.28
C ASP A 80 -4.71 15.61 -17.64
N ALA A 81 -3.90 15.46 -18.68
CA ALA A 81 -3.00 16.51 -19.14
C ALA A 81 -3.77 17.78 -19.54
N ARG A 82 -5.00 17.63 -20.04
CA ARG A 82 -5.88 18.75 -20.41
C ARG A 82 -6.17 19.64 -19.20
N ASP A 83 -6.55 19.05 -18.07
CA ASP A 83 -6.88 19.77 -16.84
C ASP A 83 -5.68 20.60 -16.34
N VAL A 84 -4.48 19.99 -16.37
CA VAL A 84 -3.24 20.65 -15.97
C VAL A 84 -2.88 21.80 -16.93
N THR A 85 -3.06 21.63 -18.23
CA THR A 85 -2.82 22.70 -19.20
C THR A 85 -3.78 23.87 -19.05
N THR A 86 -5.07 23.60 -18.81
CA THR A 86 -6.08 24.66 -18.59
C THR A 86 -5.80 25.45 -17.32
N GLU A 87 -5.43 24.77 -16.23
CA GLU A 87 -5.06 25.41 -14.96
C GLU A 87 -3.86 26.35 -15.14
N ARG A 88 -2.80 25.90 -15.83
CA ARG A 88 -1.59 26.70 -16.07
C ARG A 88 -1.85 27.93 -16.96
N LEU A 89 -2.68 27.79 -17.99
CA LEU A 89 -3.07 28.92 -18.85
C LEU A 89 -3.86 29.98 -18.07
N ALA A 90 -4.76 29.57 -17.18
CA ALA A 90 -5.52 30.48 -16.33
C ALA A 90 -4.61 31.25 -15.36
N MET A 91 -3.61 30.59 -14.76
CA MET A 91 -2.62 31.25 -13.90
C MET A 91 -1.79 32.31 -14.66
N LEU A 92 -1.36 32.01 -15.90
CA LEU A 92 -0.61 32.96 -16.74
C LEU A 92 -1.47 34.13 -17.25
N ALA A 93 -2.78 33.93 -17.39
CA ALA A 93 -3.71 34.99 -17.74
C ALA A 93 -4.02 35.91 -16.55
N GLY A 94 -4.07 35.37 -15.33
CA GLY A 94 -4.32 36.13 -14.09
C GLY A 94 -3.13 36.95 -13.59
N GLY A 95 -1.89 36.56 -13.91
CA GLY A 95 -0.67 37.26 -13.48
C GLY A 95 -0.23 38.46 -14.34
N ARG A 96 -0.99 38.83 -15.37
CA ARG A 96 -0.72 40.00 -16.24
C ARG A 96 -1.65 41.18 -15.90
N ARG A 97 -1.71 41.58 -14.63
CA ARG A 97 -2.33 42.84 -14.19
C ARG A 97 -1.41 43.59 -13.25
#